data_AF-A0A817QG34-F1
#
_entry.id   AF-A0A817QG34-F1
#
_cell.length_a   1.000
_cell.length_b   1.000
_cell.length_c   1.000
_cell.angle_alpha   90.00
_cell.angle_beta   90.00
_cell.angle_gamma   90.00
#
_symmetry.space_group_name_H-M   'P 1'
#
loop_
_entity.id
_entity.type
_entity.pdbx_description
1 polymer ?
#
loop_
_entity_poly.entity_id
_entity_poly.type
_entity_poly.pdbx_seq_one_letter_code
_entity_poly.pdbx_strand_id
1 'polypeptide(L)' 'YQYDSTCNCASVSSNGNVCLQYTCVTERRKPKCFPGRSIVITENGLAKSLSNIEIGDRVLVMNKENKLIYIYINII' A
#
# COMPACT_ATOMS: atom_id res chain seq x y z
N TYR A 1 -1.61 -3.15 -7.50
CA TYR A 1 -2.31 -1.91 -7.84
C TYR A 1 -3.53 -1.82 -6.95
N GLN A 2 -3.80 -0.65 -6.40
CA GLN A 2 -5.02 -0.41 -5.65
C GLN A 2 -5.96 0.41 -6.53
N TYR A 3 -7.23 0.03 -6.53
CA TYR A 3 -8.28 0.73 -7.25
C TYR A 3 -9.15 1.40 -6.22
N ASP A 4 -9.20 2.72 -6.25
CA ASP A 4 -10.16 3.50 -5.47
C ASP A 4 -11.31 3.86 -6.41
N SER A 5 -12.53 3.51 -6.02
CA SER A 5 -13.73 3.86 -6.76
C SER A 5 -14.57 4.82 -5.93
N THR A 6 -14.79 6.03 -6.45
CA THR A 6 -15.66 7.03 -5.84
C THR A 6 -16.89 7.18 -6.71
N CYS A 7 -18.07 6.97 -6.12
CA CYS A 7 -19.35 7.08 -6.81
C CYS A 7 -20.12 8.29 -6.28
N ASN A 8 -20.55 9.17 -7.17
CA ASN A 8 -21.41 10.29 -6.87
C ASN A 8 -22.78 10.06 -7.47
N CYS A 9 -23.83 10.52 -6.78
CA CYS A 9 -25.18 10.50 -7.33
C CYS A 9 -25.29 11.51 -8.47
N ALA A 10 -25.61 11.04 -9.67
CA ALA A 10 -25.77 11.85 -10.86
C ALA A 10 -27.21 12.33 -11.05
N SER A 11 -28.19 11.55 -10.58
CA SER A 11 -29.60 11.95 -10.62
C SER A 11 -30.38 11.39 -9.43
N VAL A 12 -31.32 12.18 -8.93
CA VAL A 12 -32.21 11.83 -7.82
C VAL A 12 -33.67 11.75 -8.28
N SER A 13 -34.49 11.01 -7.54
CA SER A 13 -35.92 10.92 -7.73
C SER A 13 -36.59 12.29 -7.57
N SER A 14 -37.79 12.44 -8.13
CA SER A 14 -38.55 13.69 -8.12
C SER A 14 -38.89 14.21 -6.71
N ASN A 15 -38.92 13.33 -5.72
CA ASN A 15 -39.06 13.65 -4.29
C ASN A 15 -37.71 13.81 -3.56
N GLY A 16 -36.58 13.78 -4.26
CA GLY A 16 -35.23 14.06 -3.75
C GLY A 16 -34.60 12.97 -2.89
N ASN A 17 -35.32 11.89 -2.58
CA ASN A 17 -34.92 10.95 -1.53
C ASN A 17 -34.16 9.71 -2.02
N VAL A 18 -34.18 9.43 -3.33
CA VAL A 18 -33.58 8.23 -3.90
C VAL A 18 -32.62 8.62 -5.01
N CYS A 19 -31.38 8.16 -4.97
CA CYS A 19 -30.49 8.27 -6.11
C CYS A 19 -30.87 7.25 -7.18
N LEU A 20 -31.17 7.72 -8.39
CA LEU A 20 -31.58 6.86 -9.52
C LEU A 20 -30.37 6.44 -10.38
N GLN A 21 -29.32 7.26 -10.40
CA GLN A 21 -28.13 7.00 -11.20
C GLN A 21 -26.87 7.43 -10.46
N TYR A 22 -25.86 6.58 -10.46
CA TYR A 22 -24.53 6.87 -9.93
C TYR A 22 -23.53 7.00 -11.06
N THR A 23 -22.66 8.01 -10.98
CA THR A 23 -21.46 8.10 -11.80
C THR A 23 -20.25 7.78 -10.93
N CYS A 24 -19.53 6.74 -11.29
CA CYS A 24 -18.34 6.30 -10.58
C CYS A 24 -17.08 6.61 -11.37
N VAL A 25 -16.10 7.19 -10.69
CA VAL A 25 -14.73 7.34 -11.20
C VAL A 25 -13.85 6.32 -10.49
N THR A 26 -13.07 5.58 -11.28
CA THR A 26 -12.10 4.61 -10.75
C THR A 26 -10.71 5.13 -11.04
N GLU A 27 -9.96 5.41 -9.98
CA GLU A 27 -8.57 5.83 -10.08
C GLU A 27 -7.65 4.64 -9.87
N ARG A 28 -6.74 4.43 -10.84
CA ARG A 28 -5.66 3.46 -10.68
C ARG A 28 -4.54 4.10 -9.89
N ARG A 29 -4.40 3.75 -8.61
CA ARG A 29 -3.30 4.23 -7.79
C ARG A 29 -2.16 3.22 -7.75
N LYS A 30 -0.95 3.72 -7.95
CA LYS A 30 0.27 2.98 -7.62
C LYS A 30 0.46 3.10 -6.11
N PRO A 31 0.30 2.01 -5.34
CA PRO A 31 0.47 2.08 -3.90
C PRO A 31 1.89 2.53 -3.57
N LYS A 32 2.00 3.48 -2.63
CA LYS A 32 3.29 3.98 -2.13
C LYS A 32 3.93 3.03 -1.11
N CYS A 33 3.12 2.15 -0.53
CA CYS A 33 3.54 1.17 0.46
C CYS A 33 3.55 -0.24 -0.13
N PHE A 34 4.35 -1.11 0.48
CA PHE A 34 4.33 -2.54 0.21
C PHE A 34 3.23 -3.21 1.04
N PRO A 35 2.59 -4.28 0.54
CA PRO A 35 1.62 -5.03 1.33
C PRO A 35 2.32 -5.73 2.50
N GLY A 36 1.65 -5.87 3.64
CA GLY A 36 2.24 -6.50 4.84
C GLY A 36 2.77 -7.93 4.62
N ARG A 37 2.23 -8.66 3.63
CA ARG A 37 2.71 -9.99 3.23
C ARG A 37 3.99 -9.99 2.40
N SER A 38 4.49 -8.83 1.97
CA SER A 38 5.79 -8.74 1.28
C SER A 38 6.90 -9.23 2.20
N ILE A 39 7.91 -9.87 1.61
CA ILE A 39 9.00 -10.51 2.35
C ILE A 39 10.26 -9.66 2.24
N VAL A 40 11.00 -9.56 3.34
CA VAL A 40 12.36 -9.04 3.40
C VAL A 40 13.31 -10.09 3.96
N ILE A 41 14.60 -9.93 3.69
CA ILE A 41 15.65 -10.73 4.31
C ILE A 41 16.30 -9.91 5.42
N THR A 42 16.33 -10.43 6.63
CA THR A 42 16.98 -9.80 7.79
C THR A 42 18.48 -10.12 7.85
N GLU A 43 19.25 -9.40 8.67
CA GLU A 43 20.72 -9.57 8.78
C GLU A 43 21.16 -10.99 9.17
N ASN A 44 20.32 -11.73 9.90
CA ASN A 44 20.53 -13.14 10.23
C ASN A 44 20.14 -14.12 9.09
N GLY A 45 19.80 -13.62 7.91
CA GLY A 45 19.41 -14.41 6.74
C GLY A 45 17.96 -14.93 6.77
N LEU A 46 17.16 -14.56 7.76
CA LEU A 46 15.76 -15.01 7.84
C LEU A 46 14.85 -14.20 6.92
N ALA A 47 13.87 -14.90 6.33
CA ALA A 47 12.78 -14.27 5.60
C ALA A 47 11.67 -13.85 6.58
N LYS A 48 11.34 -12.56 6.61
CA LYS A 48 10.30 -11.99 7.48
C LYS A 48 9.28 -11.25 6.63
N SER A 49 7.99 -11.37 6.96
CA SER A 49 6.97 -10.52 6.34
C SER A 49 7.07 -9.09 6.87
N LEU A 50 6.75 -8.10 6.05
CA LEU A 50 6.71 -6.70 6.47
C LEU A 50 5.73 -6.47 7.62
N SER A 51 4.66 -7.26 7.73
CA SER A 51 3.71 -7.22 8.85
C SER A 51 4.33 -7.62 10.19
N ASN A 52 5.44 -8.36 10.17
CA ASN A 52 6.09 -8.88 11.37
C ASN A 52 7.40 -8.16 11.65
N ILE A 53 7.84 -7.23 10.78
CA ILE A 53 9.03 -6.41 11.05
C ILE A 53 8.83 -5.61 12.33
N GLU A 54 9.88 -5.55 13.14
CA GLU A 54 9.91 -4.78 14.37
C GLU A 54 10.96 -3.68 14.28
N ILE A 55 10.77 -2.61 15.06
CA ILE A 55 11.76 -1.55 15.18
C ILE A 55 13.04 -2.16 15.76
N GLY A 56 14.16 -1.93 15.09
CA GLY A 56 15.44 -2.55 15.43
C GLY A 56 15.86 -3.69 14.51
N ASP A 57 14.92 -4.28 13.74
CA ASP A 57 15.27 -5.21 12.67
C ASP A 57 16.16 -4.53 11.63
N ARG A 58 17.19 -5.25 11.20
CA ARG A 58 18.04 -4.85 10.08
C ARG A 58 17.71 -5.67 8.85
N VAL A 59 17.45 -4.99 7.74
CA VAL A 59 16.98 -5.60 6.50
C VAL A 59 17.96 -5.36 5.35
N LEU A 60 18.03 -6.34 4.45
CA LEU A 60 18.85 -6.27 3.26
C LEU A 60 18.24 -5.26 2.27
N VAL A 61 19.01 -4.27 1.86
CA VAL A 61 18.64 -3.28 0.85
C VAL A 61 19.75 -3.10 -0.16
N MET A 62 19.38 -2.58 -1.33
CA MET A 62 20.33 -2.20 -2.37
C MET A 62 20.54 -0.69 -2.29
N ASN A 63 21.80 -0.26 -2.13
CA ASN A 63 22.14 1.16 -2.15
C ASN A 63 22.20 1.69 -3.59
N LYS A 64 22.45 3.00 -3.74
CA LYS A 64 22.57 3.67 -5.06
C LYS A 64 23.77 3.20 -5.91
N GLU A 65 24.74 2.53 -5.30
CA GLU A 65 25.91 1.94 -5.96
C GLU A 65 25.69 0.47 -6.33
N ASN A 66 24.45 -0.03 -6.27
CA ASN A 66 24.08 -1.43 -6.47
C ASN A 66 24.77 -2.41 -5.50
N LYS A 67 25.19 -1.94 -4.32
CA LYS A 67 25.73 -2.78 -3.24
C LYS A 67 24.62 -3.17 -2.27
N LEU A 68 24.63 -4.43 -1.87
CA LEU A 68 23.75 -4.95 -0.83
C LEU A 68 24.31 -4.58 0.55
N ILE A 69 23.47 -3.95 1.37
CA ILE A 69 23.79 -3.53 2.75
C ILE A 69 22.62 -3.83 3.68
N TYR A 70 22.88 -3.89 4.99
CA TYR A 70 21.84 -4.00 6.01
C TYR A 70 21.58 -2.64 6.67
N ILE A 71 20.30 -2.25 6.77
CA ILE A 71 19.89 -1.00 7.43
C ILE A 71 18.80 -1.26 8.47
N TYR A 72 18.75 -0.41 9.50
CA TYR A 72 17.67 -0.44 10.48
C TYR A 72 16.36 0.02 9.86
N ILE A 73 15.29 -0.71 10.14
CA ILE A 73 13.94 -0.23 9.89
C ILE A 73 13.57 0.79 10.97
N ASN A 74 13.09 1.94 10.52
CA ASN A 74 12.37 2.91 11.34
C ASN A 74 10.98 3.09 10.72
N ILE A 75 9.93 2.65 11.42
CA ILE A 75 8.55 2.74 10.93
C ILE A 75 7.99 4.09 11.40
N ILE A 76 7.74 5.00 10.46
CA ILE A 76 7.15 6.34 10.67
C ILE A 76 5.81 6.41 9.94
#